data_AF-A0A9D7ZM68-F1
#
_entry.id   AF-A0A9D7ZM68-F1
#
_cell.length_a   1.000
_cell.length_b   1.000
_cell.length_c   1.000
_cell.angle_alpha   90.00
_cell.angle_beta   90.00
_cell.angle_gamma   90.00
#
_symmetry.space_group_name_H-M   'P 1'
#
loop_
_entity.id
_entity.type
_entity.pdbx_description
1 polymer ?
#
loop_
_entity_poly.entity_id
_entity_poly.type
_entity_poly.pdbx_seq_one_letter_code
_entity_poly.pdbx_strand_id
1 'polypeptide(L)'
;EKLGLAVLVHPWNMMGKKNMNKYWLPWLVGMPAETSRAMCSMIFGGIFDKFPNLRVNFCHSSGSFLSTIGRIEHGFNCRPDLVAVDNPKNPREYCGHFWVDCITHDPDMLHYVLKMQGSKRVTLGSDYPFPLGDLEIGEFINQMNLEKSVVEDIFCNSTLEWLNLKKEMFV
;
A
#
# COMPACT_ATOMS: atom_id res chain seq x y z
N GLU A 1 -0.13 -14.10 -11.29
CA GLU A 1 1.00 -15.00 -10.97
C GLU A 1 1.52 -15.77 -12.18
N LYS A 2 0.75 -16.70 -12.80
CA LYS A 2 1.22 -17.53 -13.93
C LYS A 2 1.88 -16.77 -15.09
N LEU A 3 1.35 -15.60 -15.45
CA LEU A 3 1.90 -14.76 -16.52
C LEU A 3 3.04 -13.85 -16.06
N GLY A 4 3.44 -13.90 -14.79
CA GLY A 4 4.46 -13.02 -14.22
C GLY A 4 4.08 -11.54 -14.23
N LEU A 5 2.80 -11.19 -14.39
CA LEU A 5 2.34 -9.79 -14.38
C LEU A 5 2.21 -9.25 -12.95
N ALA A 6 2.61 -7.99 -12.79
CA ALA A 6 2.40 -7.20 -11.59
C ALA A 6 1.01 -6.56 -11.59
N VAL A 7 0.44 -6.31 -10.41
CA VAL A 7 -0.87 -5.69 -10.22
C VAL A 7 -0.70 -4.41 -9.41
N LEU A 8 -1.28 -3.30 -9.89
CA LEU A 8 -1.47 -2.07 -9.12
C LEU A 8 -2.95 -1.96 -8.75
N VAL A 9 -3.25 -1.86 -7.46
CA VAL A 9 -4.60 -1.71 -6.93
C VAL A 9 -4.83 -0.25 -6.60
N HIS A 10 -5.58 0.42 -7.47
CA HIS A 10 -5.99 1.81 -7.28
C HIS A 10 -7.43 1.88 -6.72
N PRO A 11 -7.70 2.68 -5.69
CA PRO A 11 -9.04 2.83 -5.16
C PRO A 11 -9.94 3.56 -6.16
N TRP A 12 -11.13 3.03 -6.38
CA TRP A 12 -12.15 3.66 -7.22
C TRP A 12 -13.54 3.26 -6.75
N ASN A 13 -14.57 3.98 -7.21
CA ASN A 13 -15.97 3.72 -6.86
C ASN A 13 -16.21 3.62 -5.34
N MET A 14 -15.77 4.66 -4.62
CA MET A 14 -15.63 4.66 -3.17
C MET A 14 -16.93 4.36 -2.42
N MET A 15 -16.85 3.47 -1.41
CA MET A 15 -17.96 3.18 -0.52
C MET A 15 -18.51 4.44 0.12
N GLY A 16 -19.83 4.52 0.24
CA GLY A 16 -20.49 5.67 0.87
C GLY A 16 -20.40 6.99 0.08
N LYS A 17 -19.89 7.00 -1.17
CA LYS A 17 -19.77 8.21 -2.02
C LYS A 17 -21.07 9.03 -2.05
N LYS A 18 -22.24 8.38 -2.11
CA LYS A 18 -23.55 9.04 -2.09
C LYS A 18 -23.79 9.95 -0.87
N ASN A 19 -23.10 9.72 0.24
CA ASN A 19 -23.18 10.48 1.48
C ASN A 19 -21.99 11.45 1.66
N MET A 20 -21.03 11.48 0.72
CA MET A 20 -19.78 12.23 0.79
C MET A 20 -19.69 13.28 -0.33
N ASN A 21 -20.80 13.93 -0.68
CA ASN A 21 -20.85 14.82 -1.86
C ASN A 21 -20.17 16.19 -1.66
N LYS A 22 -19.60 16.47 -0.49
CA LYS A 22 -18.96 17.75 -0.14
C LYS A 22 -17.52 17.54 0.32
N TYR A 23 -16.75 18.63 0.36
CA TYR A 23 -15.38 18.72 0.90
C TYR A 23 -14.40 17.70 0.32
N TRP A 24 -14.65 17.24 -0.90
CA TRP A 24 -13.83 16.24 -1.60
C TRP A 24 -13.62 14.93 -0.83
N LEU A 25 -14.49 14.63 0.14
CA LEU A 25 -14.43 13.45 1.02
C LEU A 25 -14.34 12.10 0.28
N PRO A 26 -14.87 11.91 -0.95
CA PRO A 26 -14.68 10.63 -1.63
C PRO A 26 -13.19 10.35 -1.92
N TRP A 27 -12.37 11.38 -2.13
CA TRP A 27 -10.92 11.24 -2.28
C TRP A 27 -10.23 11.20 -0.92
N LEU A 28 -10.54 12.16 -0.04
CA LEU A 28 -9.80 12.33 1.22
C LEU A 28 -10.07 11.26 2.28
N VAL A 29 -11.23 10.59 2.21
CA VAL A 29 -11.65 9.55 3.17
C VAL A 29 -12.03 8.26 2.45
N GLY A 30 -12.80 8.39 1.37
CA GLY A 30 -13.32 7.24 0.63
C GLY A 30 -12.22 6.39 -0.02
N MET A 31 -11.27 7.01 -0.72
CA MET A 31 -10.19 6.28 -1.39
C MET A 31 -9.27 5.54 -0.39
N PRO A 32 -8.78 6.17 0.70
CA PRO A 32 -8.03 5.45 1.74
C PRO A 32 -8.79 4.26 2.35
N ALA A 33 -10.09 4.42 2.59
CA ALA A 33 -10.94 3.35 3.11
C ALA A 33 -11.11 2.20 2.10
N GLU A 34 -11.26 2.50 0.80
CA GLU A 34 -11.33 1.47 -0.25
C GLU A 34 -10.03 0.68 -0.38
N THR A 35 -8.87 1.33 -0.33
CA THR A 35 -7.58 0.62 -0.33
C THR A 35 -7.50 -0.33 0.87
N SER A 36 -7.84 0.15 2.07
CA SER A 36 -7.86 -0.67 3.29
C SER A 36 -8.82 -1.87 3.17
N ARG A 37 -10.01 -1.65 2.61
CA ARG A 37 -10.98 -2.72 2.33
C ARG A 37 -10.42 -3.76 1.36
N ALA A 38 -9.78 -3.33 0.28
CA ALA A 38 -9.18 -4.22 -0.71
C ALA A 38 -8.08 -5.10 -0.09
N MET A 39 -7.19 -4.49 0.71
CA MET A 39 -6.12 -5.20 1.42
C MET A 39 -6.68 -6.23 2.41
N CYS A 40 -7.63 -5.85 3.26
CA CYS A 40 -8.30 -6.77 4.18
C CYS A 40 -8.99 -7.91 3.43
N SER A 41 -9.65 -7.64 2.30
CA SER A 41 -10.33 -8.66 1.50
C SER A 41 -9.35 -9.67 0.90
N MET A 42 -8.19 -9.20 0.41
CA MET A 42 -7.15 -10.08 -0.13
C MET A 42 -6.46 -10.91 0.95
N ILE A 43 -6.22 -10.32 2.13
CA ILE A 43 -5.62 -11.01 3.27
C ILE A 43 -6.58 -12.05 3.84
N PHE A 44 -7.78 -11.65 4.26
CA PHE A 44 -8.75 -12.57 4.86
C PHE A 44 -9.23 -13.62 3.87
N GLY A 45 -9.33 -13.30 2.57
CA GLY A 45 -9.64 -14.25 1.51
C GLY A 45 -8.48 -15.18 1.12
N GLY A 46 -7.32 -15.11 1.78
CA GLY A 46 -6.19 -16.00 1.55
C GLY A 46 -5.52 -15.85 0.19
N ILE A 47 -5.67 -14.70 -0.49
CA ILE A 47 -5.17 -14.50 -1.85
C ILE A 47 -3.64 -14.61 -1.91
N PHE A 48 -2.95 -14.03 -0.93
CA PHE A 48 -1.49 -14.08 -0.87
C PHE A 48 -0.95 -15.47 -0.54
N ASP A 49 -1.71 -16.30 0.17
CA ASP A 49 -1.35 -17.69 0.44
C ASP A 49 -1.58 -18.57 -0.80
N LYS A 50 -2.66 -18.32 -1.53
CA LYS A 50 -3.02 -19.06 -2.75
C LYS A 50 -2.10 -18.72 -3.93
N PHE A 51 -1.57 -17.49 -3.96
CA PHE A 51 -0.72 -16.98 -5.02
C PHE A 51 0.53 -16.29 -4.44
N PRO A 52 1.47 -17.05 -3.85
CA PRO A 52 2.59 -16.50 -3.07
C PRO A 52 3.58 -15.64 -3.89
N ASN A 53 3.64 -15.81 -5.21
CA ASN A 53 4.47 -14.99 -6.11
C ASN A 53 3.67 -13.86 -6.79
N LEU A 54 2.42 -13.61 -6.39
CA LEU A 54 1.65 -12.50 -6.92
C LEU A 54 2.22 -11.18 -6.42
N ARG A 55 2.70 -10.34 -7.34
CA ARG A 55 3.27 -9.02 -7.03
C ARG A 55 2.19 -7.95 -7.11
N VAL A 56 1.82 -7.41 -5.95
CA VAL A 56 0.71 -6.46 -5.81
C VAL A 56 1.23 -5.18 -5.15
N ASN A 57 0.89 -4.04 -5.73
CA ASN A 57 1.14 -2.72 -5.16
C ASN A 57 -0.19 -2.02 -4.88
N PHE A 58 -0.33 -1.37 -3.72
CA PHE A 58 -1.52 -0.61 -3.34
C PHE A 58 -1.23 0.89 -3.31
N CYS A 59 -2.09 1.67 -3.98
CA CYS A 59 -1.93 3.12 -4.04
C CYS A 59 -2.18 3.80 -2.69
N HIS A 60 -1.62 5.00 -2.54
CA HIS A 60 -1.78 5.92 -1.42
C HIS A 60 -1.32 5.34 -0.07
N SER A 61 -0.13 4.73 -0.05
CA SER A 61 0.53 4.23 1.16
C SER A 61 -0.34 3.30 2.01
N SER A 62 -1.04 2.36 1.38
CA SER A 62 -2.02 1.44 1.99
C SER A 62 -3.37 2.06 2.40
N GLY A 63 -3.62 3.32 2.04
CA GLY A 63 -4.78 4.07 2.50
C GLY A 63 -4.82 4.10 4.03
N SER A 64 -5.91 3.61 4.62
CA SER A 64 -6.04 3.51 6.09
C SER A 64 -5.66 2.15 6.67
N PHE A 65 -5.13 1.21 5.88
CA PHE A 65 -4.83 -0.15 6.37
C PHE A 65 -3.77 -0.13 7.47
N LEU A 66 -2.59 0.43 7.19
CA LEU A 66 -1.50 0.42 8.17
C LEU A 66 -1.84 1.24 9.42
N SER A 67 -2.51 2.38 9.29
CA SER A 67 -2.93 3.17 10.46
C SER A 67 -3.98 2.48 11.34
N THR A 68 -4.73 1.51 10.78
CA THR A 68 -5.73 0.73 11.51
C THR A 68 -5.33 -0.74 11.77
N ILE A 69 -4.11 -1.15 11.42
CA ILE A 69 -3.67 -2.56 11.48
C ILE A 69 -3.82 -3.17 12.87
N GLY A 70 -3.59 -2.40 13.94
CA GLY A 70 -3.80 -2.87 15.31
C GLY A 70 -5.25 -3.26 15.61
N ARG A 71 -6.21 -2.49 15.07
CA ARG A 71 -7.65 -2.81 15.20
C ARG A 71 -8.01 -4.04 14.38
N ILE A 72 -7.48 -4.14 13.16
CA ILE A 72 -7.72 -5.26 12.24
C ILE A 72 -7.22 -6.57 12.85
N GLU A 73 -5.99 -6.58 13.36
CA GLU A 73 -5.40 -7.71 14.08
C GLU A 73 -6.17 -8.07 15.35
N HIS A 74 -6.52 -7.09 16.18
CA HIS A 74 -7.28 -7.36 17.39
C HIS A 74 -8.64 -7.99 17.06
N GLY A 75 -9.33 -7.49 16.03
CA GLY A 75 -10.57 -8.08 15.51
C GLY A 75 -10.39 -9.53 15.04
N PHE A 76 -9.28 -9.82 14.36
CA PHE A 76 -8.91 -11.16 13.95
C PHE A 76 -8.76 -12.13 15.12
N ASN A 77 -8.06 -11.71 16.17
CA ASN A 77 -7.85 -12.54 17.36
C ASN A 77 -9.13 -12.71 18.18
N CYS A 78 -9.99 -11.69 18.25
CA CYS A 78 -11.22 -11.72 19.04
C CYS A 78 -12.37 -12.47 18.39
N ARG A 79 -12.49 -12.40 17.05
CA ARG A 79 -13.60 -13.00 16.29
C ARG A 79 -13.10 -13.80 15.08
N PRO A 80 -12.25 -14.82 15.29
CA PRO A 80 -11.77 -15.66 14.19
C PRO A 80 -12.93 -16.37 13.48
N ASP A 81 -14.03 -16.63 14.18
CA ASP A 81 -15.27 -17.18 13.62
C ASP A 81 -15.88 -16.31 12.49
N LEU A 82 -15.55 -15.01 12.44
CA LEU A 82 -16.02 -14.10 11.40
C LEU A 82 -14.99 -13.81 10.32
N VAL A 83 -13.71 -13.68 10.67
CA VAL A 83 -12.69 -13.12 9.77
C VAL A 83 -11.57 -14.08 9.39
N ALA A 84 -11.42 -15.19 10.11
CA ALA A 84 -10.46 -16.25 9.80
C ALA A 84 -11.11 -17.43 9.03
N VAL A 85 -12.27 -17.19 8.41
CA VAL A 85 -13.09 -18.24 7.77
C VAL A 85 -12.44 -18.84 6.52
N ASP A 86 -11.69 -18.02 5.77
CA ASP A 86 -10.97 -18.45 4.55
C ASP A 86 -9.45 -18.49 4.75
N ASN A 87 -8.92 -17.74 5.73
CA ASN A 87 -7.50 -17.66 6.02
C ASN A 87 -7.22 -17.54 7.52
N PRO A 88 -6.54 -18.53 8.14
CA PRO A 88 -6.23 -18.52 9.57
C PRO A 88 -4.98 -17.73 9.96
N LYS A 89 -4.26 -17.11 9.02
CA LYS A 89 -3.05 -16.33 9.32
C LYS A 89 -3.37 -14.90 9.77
N ASN A 90 -2.62 -14.40 10.76
CA ASN A 90 -2.85 -13.07 11.30
C ASN A 90 -2.55 -12.00 10.22
N PRO A 91 -3.42 -10.98 10.04
CA PRO A 91 -3.25 -9.96 9.01
C PRO A 91 -1.94 -9.17 9.10
N ARG A 92 -1.37 -9.02 10.31
CA ARG A 92 -0.07 -8.33 10.49
C ARG A 92 1.09 -9.12 9.90
N GLU A 93 1.00 -10.44 9.80
CA GLU A 93 2.05 -11.27 9.19
C GLU A 93 2.25 -10.96 7.70
N TYR A 94 1.23 -10.38 7.04
CA TYR A 94 1.32 -9.98 5.63
C TYR A 94 2.01 -8.64 5.40
N CYS A 95 2.30 -7.85 6.44
CA CYS A 95 3.14 -6.67 6.29
C CYS A 95 4.52 -7.10 5.72
N GLY A 96 4.98 -6.40 4.69
CA GLY A 96 6.19 -6.73 3.93
C GLY A 96 6.01 -7.75 2.80
N HIS A 97 4.81 -8.31 2.59
CA HIS A 97 4.55 -9.28 1.50
C HIS A 97 4.16 -8.62 0.17
N PHE A 98 3.60 -7.41 0.21
CA PHE A 98 3.16 -6.63 -0.95
C PHE A 98 3.80 -5.24 -0.93
N TRP A 99 3.69 -4.53 -2.06
CA TRP A 99 4.19 -3.17 -2.20
C TRP A 99 3.09 -2.15 -1.88
N VAL A 100 3.51 -0.97 -1.46
CA VAL A 100 2.68 0.23 -1.38
C VAL A 100 3.46 1.39 -2.00
N ASP A 101 2.78 2.37 -2.57
CA ASP A 101 3.46 3.61 -2.91
C ASP A 101 3.80 4.44 -1.65
N CYS A 102 4.62 5.48 -1.82
CA CYS A 102 5.05 6.38 -0.75
C CYS A 102 4.14 7.60 -0.56
N ILE A 103 2.96 7.65 -1.18
CA ILE A 103 2.09 8.83 -1.16
C ILE A 103 1.39 8.95 0.20
N THR A 104 2.10 9.53 1.17
CA THR A 104 1.58 9.86 2.51
C THR A 104 1.32 11.36 2.68
N HIS A 105 2.04 12.19 1.93
CA HIS A 105 2.16 13.65 2.13
C HIS A 105 2.64 14.07 3.53
N ASP A 106 3.16 13.12 4.31
CA ASP A 106 3.55 13.33 5.71
C ASP A 106 4.77 12.46 6.05
N PRO A 107 5.88 13.05 6.51
CA PRO A 107 7.10 12.34 6.88
C PRO A 107 6.93 11.30 7.99
N ASP A 108 6.17 11.61 9.04
CA ASP A 108 5.98 10.71 10.18
C ASP A 108 5.19 9.47 9.76
N MET A 109 4.17 9.67 8.91
CA MET A 109 3.43 8.57 8.32
C MET A 109 4.32 7.73 7.40
N LEU A 110 5.21 8.33 6.59
CA LEU A 110 6.13 7.55 5.76
C LEU A 110 7.13 6.76 6.62
N HIS A 111 7.64 7.31 7.72
CA HIS A 111 8.43 6.54 8.69
C HIS A 111 7.66 5.34 9.25
N TYR A 112 6.38 5.50 9.57
CA TYR A 112 5.54 4.40 10.02
C TYR A 112 5.34 3.34 8.94
N VAL A 113 5.10 3.75 7.69
CA VAL A 113 4.99 2.83 6.54
C VAL A 113 6.29 2.04 6.37
N LEU A 114 7.44 2.72 6.37
CA LEU A 114 8.76 2.10 6.24
C LEU A 114 9.03 1.10 7.37
N LYS A 115 8.66 1.45 8.61
CA LYS A 115 8.79 0.55 9.76
C LYS A 115 7.95 -0.72 9.60
N MET A 116 6.73 -0.59 9.06
CA MET A 116 5.81 -1.72 8.94
C MET A 116 6.09 -2.59 7.71
N GLN A 117 6.48 -2.00 6.58
CA GLN A 117 6.63 -2.69 5.30
C GLN A 117 8.07 -3.06 4.96
N GLY A 118 9.04 -2.28 5.44
CA GLY A 118 10.42 -2.31 4.96
C GLY A 118 10.60 -1.51 3.65
N SER A 119 11.78 -0.92 3.46
CA SER A 119 12.07 -0.03 2.31
C SER A 119 11.84 -0.70 0.96
N LYS A 120 12.21 -1.98 0.80
CA LYS A 120 12.03 -2.79 -0.42
C LYS A 120 10.57 -3.04 -0.83
N ARG A 121 9.62 -2.63 0.02
CA ARG A 121 8.17 -2.79 -0.19
C ARG A 121 7.45 -1.45 -0.26
N VAL A 122 8.20 -0.35 -0.34
CA VAL A 122 7.69 0.99 -0.59
C VAL A 122 8.24 1.48 -1.92
N THR A 123 7.36 1.87 -2.84
CA THR A 123 7.73 2.38 -4.18
C THR A 123 7.47 3.88 -4.27
N LEU A 124 8.26 4.59 -5.06
CA LEU A 124 7.95 5.97 -5.43
C LEU A 124 6.64 6.00 -6.23
N GLY A 125 5.70 6.83 -5.78
CA GLY A 125 4.48 7.17 -6.51
C GLY A 125 4.19 8.65 -6.32
N SER A 126 3.59 9.27 -7.33
CA SER A 126 3.31 10.73 -7.31
C SER A 126 1.86 11.08 -7.56
N ASP A 127 1.02 10.16 -8.05
CA ASP A 127 -0.32 10.46 -8.55
C ASP A 127 -0.35 11.56 -9.65
N TYR A 128 0.77 11.75 -10.37
CA TYR A 128 0.83 12.67 -11.51
C TYR A 128 -0.16 12.24 -12.62
N PRO A 129 -0.88 13.17 -13.27
CA PRO A 129 -0.79 14.64 -13.17
C PRO A 129 -1.84 15.29 -12.26
N PHE A 130 -2.39 14.57 -11.28
CA PHE A 130 -3.49 15.10 -10.47
C PHE A 130 -3.02 16.08 -9.39
N PRO A 131 -3.84 17.09 -9.04
CA PRO A 131 -3.46 18.13 -8.09
C PRO A 131 -3.37 17.66 -6.63
N LEU A 132 -3.91 16.47 -6.32
CA LEU A 132 -3.77 15.85 -5.00
C LEU A 132 -2.43 15.11 -4.87
N GLY A 133 -1.75 14.87 -5.99
CA GLY A 133 -0.49 14.16 -6.04
C GLY A 133 0.70 14.96 -5.50
N ASP A 134 1.86 14.32 -5.53
CA ASP A 134 3.13 14.96 -5.21
C ASP A 134 3.55 15.91 -6.35
N LEU A 135 3.54 17.21 -6.05
CA LEU A 135 3.81 18.26 -7.03
C LEU A 135 5.31 18.44 -7.29
N GLU A 136 6.15 18.09 -6.32
CA GLU A 136 7.61 18.05 -6.42
C GLU A 136 8.08 16.64 -6.11
N ILE A 137 7.98 15.77 -7.12
CA ILE A 137 8.10 14.30 -6.99
C ILE A 137 9.31 13.91 -6.13
N GLY A 138 9.02 13.37 -4.94
CA GLY A 138 10.01 12.82 -4.01
C GLY A 138 10.75 13.84 -3.16
N GLU A 139 10.45 15.14 -3.27
CA GLU A 139 11.18 16.18 -2.55
C GLU A 139 11.03 16.06 -1.03
N PHE A 140 9.83 15.74 -0.53
CA PHE A 140 9.63 15.52 0.90
C PHE A 140 10.47 14.35 1.42
N ILE A 141 10.72 13.32 0.60
CA ILE A 141 11.54 12.16 0.96
C ILE A 141 13.01 12.55 1.05
N ASN A 142 13.49 13.39 0.12
CA ASN A 142 14.86 13.91 0.17
C ASN A 142 15.13 14.71 1.45
N GLN A 143 14.11 15.37 1.99
CA GLN A 143 14.20 16.16 3.22
C GLN A 143 14.14 15.34 4.52
N MET A 144 13.75 14.05 4.44
CA MET A 144 13.59 13.18 5.61
C MET A 144 14.91 12.65 6.21
N ASN A 145 16.08 12.98 5.64
CA ASN A 145 17.39 12.50 6.09
C ASN A 145 17.46 10.96 6.25
N LEU A 146 16.79 10.23 5.36
CA LEU A 146 16.82 8.76 5.35
C LEU A 146 18.18 8.23 4.92
N GLU A 147 18.48 6.96 5.27
CA GLU A 147 19.64 6.27 4.73
C GLU A 147 19.58 6.24 3.19
N LYS A 148 20.73 6.41 2.53
CA LYS A 148 20.80 6.44 1.06
C LYS A 148 20.23 5.18 0.40
N SER A 149 20.44 4.02 1.03
CA SER A 149 19.88 2.73 0.61
C SER A 149 18.35 2.73 0.63
N VAL A 150 17.74 3.33 1.66
CA VAL A 150 16.28 3.46 1.78
C VAL A 150 15.72 4.38 0.71
N VAL A 151 16.39 5.51 0.43
CA VAL A 151 15.98 6.41 -0.65
C VAL A 151 16.10 5.71 -2.01
N GLU A 152 17.20 4.99 -2.26
CA GLU A 152 17.38 4.23 -3.51
C GLU A 152 16.33 3.11 -3.67
N ASP A 153 15.96 2.45 -2.58
CA ASP A 153 14.87 1.47 -2.59
C ASP A 153 13.55 2.10 -3.01
N ILE A 154 13.14 3.20 -2.36
CA ILE A 154 11.88 3.89 -2.69
C ILE A 154 11.90 4.39 -4.13
N PHE A 155 12.98 5.07 -4.54
CA PHE A 155 13.04 5.75 -5.83
C PHE A 155 13.20 4.79 -7.00
N CYS A 156 13.73 3.58 -6.78
CA CYS A 156 14.10 2.68 -7.86
C CYS A 156 13.92 1.19 -7.52
N ASN A 157 14.66 0.66 -6.53
CA ASN A 157 14.82 -0.80 -6.42
C ASN A 157 13.50 -1.52 -6.13
N SER A 158 12.65 -0.95 -5.27
CA SER A 158 11.33 -1.52 -4.94
C SER A 158 10.43 -1.61 -6.18
N THR A 159 10.45 -0.58 -7.03
CA THR A 159 9.66 -0.54 -8.27
C THR A 159 10.17 -1.55 -9.28
N LEU A 160 11.50 -1.68 -9.42
CA LEU A 160 12.11 -2.70 -10.28
C LEU A 160 11.78 -4.11 -9.80
N GLU A 161 11.82 -4.38 -8.49
CA GLU A 161 11.45 -5.68 -7.92
C GLU A 161 9.96 -5.99 -8.14
N TRP A 162 9.08 -5.02 -7.88
CA TRP A 162 7.63 -5.17 -8.09
C TRP A 162 7.29 -5.45 -9.55
N LEU A 163 7.87 -4.69 -10.48
CA LEU A 163 7.63 -4.87 -11.92
C LEU A 163 8.42 -6.05 -12.51
N ASN A 164 9.36 -6.62 -11.75
CA ASN A 164 10.32 -7.64 -12.22
C ASN A 164 11.10 -7.16 -13.45
N LEU A 165 11.63 -5.94 -13.36
CA LEU A 165 12.46 -5.31 -14.38
C LEU A 165 13.89 -5.19 -13.89
N LYS A 166 14.83 -5.16 -14.85
CA LYS A 166 16.24 -5.00 -14.56
C LYS A 166 16.64 -3.54 -14.73
N LYS A 167 17.55 -3.04 -13.89
CA LYS A 167 17.99 -1.63 -13.90
C LYS A 167 18.58 -1.25 -15.26
N GLU A 168 19.29 -2.18 -15.90
CA GLU A 168 19.93 -2.04 -17.22
C GLU A 168 18.96 -1.71 -18.37
N MET A 169 17.64 -1.84 -18.16
CA MET A 169 16.65 -1.42 -19.14
C MET A 169 16.49 0.12 -19.23
N PHE A 170 17.04 0.87 -18.26
CA PHE A 170 16.82 2.31 -18.10
C PHE A 170 18.12 3.12 -17.99
N VAL A 171 19.28 2.48 -18.12
CA VAL A 171 20.62 3.11 -18.06
C VAL A 171 21.26 3.15 -19.44
#